data_AF-A0AA38CYK7-F1
#
_entry.id   AF-A0AA38CYK7-F1
#
_cell.length_a   1.000
_cell.length_b   1.000
_cell.length_c   1.000
_cell.angle_alpha   90.00
_cell.angle_beta   90.00
_cell.angle_gamma   90.00
#
_symmetry.space_group_name_H-M   'P 1'
#
loop_
_entity.id
_entity.type
_entity.pdbx_description
1 polymer ?
#
loop_
_entity_poly.entity_id
_entity_poly.type
_entity_poly.pdbx_seq_one_letter_code
_entity_poly.pdbx_strand_id
1 'polypeptide(L)'
;MQAQYTKKNEVDRFITELLNVNAKQFFQIVLLPQGKFRNFLVASSSDKEKLLRNLFGTQLYQRLNEWLSSQQKTIGNELAKQTDQLENLQQQFESLEQVPPSYQETITQWKNEITQLEKVIAEQKESLAQQKQIKKEAEKAFYDGKEIANALSEYDKLIKQEEKLKEKEPEINRKKQYLAQLSWLNDQKGLLAQQDDYRQELKELENSLKEITDEQDKNRKNYEKVIGQEKEYEYWQEQQKEKQYALQRINEQLPVIQKVNELIKEKEQLDTKIQQQKEVIEESNEQLKKNQESEQSLAYQIQQKAEVQAEEVQLYRAEELVNRFEKAQKEQEEQSLAYQRAQEKAEDFTQQLQSYQKKVEVSKETLDTARSDNAKMQIARLQLYLKEGEPCPVCGSYHHNKETSAQQSYTLTEITQNEENLAQSEEDYTQVLEQKQKVAAALESNKKEQEALFEKKEKAQENLQLVGKECETTLAISITEIDPNTYLQQWREKLEKAKEVITTAEKSRLL
;
A
#
# COMPACT_ATOMS: atom_id res chain seq x y z
N MET A 1 21.34 -144.95 29.44
CA MET A 1 21.83 -143.60 29.07
C MET A 1 20.90 -143.08 27.98
N GLN A 2 19.89 -142.26 28.34
CA GLN A 2 18.84 -141.83 27.40
C GLN A 2 19.23 -140.50 26.75
N ALA A 3 19.21 -140.48 25.42
CA ALA A 3 19.47 -139.30 24.60
C ALA A 3 18.34 -138.26 24.79
N GLN A 4 18.71 -136.99 24.99
CA GLN A 4 17.77 -135.86 24.94
C GLN A 4 17.57 -135.41 23.49
N TYR A 5 16.33 -135.46 22.98
CA TYR A 5 15.95 -134.92 21.68
C TYR A 5 15.48 -133.46 21.84
N THR A 6 16.08 -132.52 21.12
CA THR A 6 15.78 -131.07 21.23
C THR A 6 15.13 -130.47 19.98
N LYS A 7 15.12 -131.18 18.84
CA LYS A 7 14.47 -130.71 17.60
C LYS A 7 13.05 -131.27 17.47
N LYS A 8 12.08 -130.40 17.11
CA LYS A 8 10.64 -130.75 17.00
C LYS A 8 10.37 -132.02 16.18
N ASN A 9 11.00 -132.18 15.02
CA ASN A 9 10.78 -133.36 14.18
C ASN A 9 11.29 -134.66 14.82
N GLU A 10 12.35 -134.60 15.62
CA GLU A 10 12.87 -135.77 16.34
C GLU A 10 11.95 -136.14 17.51
N VAL A 11 11.40 -135.14 18.19
CA VAL A 11 10.39 -135.33 19.25
C VAL A 11 9.08 -135.89 18.68
N ASP A 12 8.55 -135.32 17.59
CA ASP A 12 7.33 -135.81 16.95
C ASP A 12 7.49 -137.25 16.46
N ARG A 13 8.67 -137.60 15.95
CA ARG A 13 9.00 -138.97 15.54
C ARG A 13 9.08 -139.90 16.74
N PHE A 14 9.77 -139.51 17.82
CA PHE A 14 9.85 -140.30 19.04
C PHE A 14 8.47 -140.53 19.67
N ILE A 15 7.62 -139.51 19.75
CA ILE A 15 6.25 -139.63 20.25
C ILE A 15 5.42 -140.55 19.36
N THR A 16 5.55 -140.43 18.04
CA THR A 16 4.82 -141.29 17.09
C THR A 16 5.32 -142.74 17.17
N GLU A 17 6.61 -142.98 17.38
CA GLU A 17 7.15 -144.34 17.62
C GLU A 17 6.74 -144.89 19.00
N LEU A 18 6.55 -144.04 20.01
CA LEU A 18 6.13 -144.46 21.35
C LEU A 18 4.62 -144.78 21.42
N LEU A 19 3.78 -143.93 20.83
CA LEU A 19 2.32 -144.04 20.87
C LEU A 19 1.73 -144.77 19.65
N ASN A 20 2.53 -145.00 18.60
CA ASN A 20 2.14 -145.54 17.29
C ASN A 20 1.01 -144.78 16.58
N VAL A 21 0.68 -143.56 17.02
CA VAL A 21 -0.30 -142.69 16.40
C VAL A 21 0.22 -141.26 16.34
N ASN A 22 -0.04 -140.58 15.23
CA ASN A 22 0.31 -139.16 15.10
C ASN A 22 -0.78 -138.27 15.71
N ALA A 23 -0.46 -136.99 15.95
CA ALA A 23 -1.37 -136.04 16.59
C ALA A 23 -2.75 -135.97 15.92
N LYS A 24 -2.81 -136.01 14.58
CA LYS A 24 -4.07 -135.97 13.83
C LYS A 24 -4.94 -137.22 14.06
N GLN A 25 -4.32 -138.40 14.10
CA GLN A 25 -4.99 -139.66 14.40
C GLN A 25 -5.43 -139.73 15.86
N PHE A 26 -4.60 -139.26 16.79
CA PHE A 26 -4.95 -139.16 18.21
C PHE A 26 -6.18 -138.28 18.43
N PHE A 27 -6.26 -137.11 17.79
CA PHE A 27 -7.43 -136.24 17.86
C PHE A 27 -8.71 -136.86 17.28
N GLN A 28 -8.61 -137.71 16.25
CA GLN A 28 -9.76 -138.42 15.68
C GLN A 28 -10.25 -139.58 16.54
N ILE A 29 -9.37 -140.19 17.34
CA ILE A 29 -9.72 -141.30 18.23
C ILE A 29 -10.28 -140.76 19.56
N VAL A 30 -9.72 -139.68 20.09
CA VAL A 30 -9.98 -139.23 21.48
C VAL A 30 -11.06 -138.15 21.59
N LEU A 31 -11.39 -137.44 20.51
CA LEU A 31 -12.41 -136.39 20.52
C LEU A 31 -13.49 -136.66 19.46
N LEU A 32 -14.70 -136.97 19.94
CA LEU A 32 -15.94 -137.02 19.17
C LEU A 32 -16.77 -135.75 19.44
N PRO A 33 -16.74 -134.70 18.59
CA PRO A 33 -17.74 -133.64 18.61
C PRO A 33 -18.73 -133.77 17.44
N GLN A 34 -19.99 -133.48 17.76
CA GLN A 34 -21.20 -133.71 16.98
C GLN A 34 -21.18 -133.11 15.57
N GLY A 35 -21.72 -133.84 14.59
CA GLY A 35 -22.04 -133.34 13.25
C GLY A 35 -21.74 -134.30 12.09
N LYS A 36 -20.71 -135.15 12.20
CA LYS A 36 -20.26 -136.03 11.08
C LYS A 36 -21.00 -137.37 10.93
N PHE A 37 -21.85 -137.76 11.88
CA PHE A 37 -22.58 -139.04 11.80
C PHE A 37 -23.73 -139.03 10.76
N ARG A 38 -24.35 -137.88 10.53
CA ARG A 38 -25.44 -137.76 9.53
C ARG A 38 -24.96 -138.06 8.12
N ASN A 39 -23.75 -137.63 7.76
CA ASN A 39 -23.17 -137.88 6.45
C ASN A 39 -22.81 -139.36 6.23
N PHE A 40 -22.57 -140.13 7.30
CA PHE A 40 -22.32 -141.57 7.21
C PHE A 40 -23.60 -142.38 6.94
N LEU A 41 -24.73 -142.02 7.55
CA LEU A 41 -25.99 -142.75 7.38
C LEU A 41 -26.53 -142.69 5.94
N VAL A 42 -26.31 -141.58 5.23
CA VAL A 42 -26.85 -141.31 3.88
C VAL A 42 -25.95 -141.80 2.74
N ALA A 43 -24.69 -142.18 3.03
CA ALA A 43 -23.73 -142.59 1.99
C ALA A 43 -24.10 -143.93 1.31
N SER A 44 -23.75 -144.07 0.02
CA SER A 44 -23.94 -145.30 -0.77
C SER A 44 -23.12 -146.47 -0.21
N SER A 45 -23.47 -147.74 -0.48
CA SER A 45 -22.74 -148.91 0.06
C SER A 45 -21.24 -148.86 -0.26
N SER A 46 -20.85 -148.40 -1.45
CA SER A 46 -19.43 -148.27 -1.81
C SER A 46 -18.72 -147.16 -1.01
N ASP A 47 -19.44 -146.08 -0.68
CA ASP A 47 -18.88 -144.96 0.07
C ASP A 47 -18.79 -145.29 1.57
N LYS A 48 -19.79 -145.99 2.13
CA LYS A 48 -19.72 -146.56 3.48
C LYS A 48 -18.54 -147.52 3.61
N GLU A 49 -18.35 -148.38 2.61
CA GLU A 49 -17.23 -149.31 2.59
C GLU A 49 -15.88 -148.59 2.52
N LYS A 50 -15.71 -147.58 1.66
CA LYS A 50 -14.48 -146.77 1.61
C LYS A 50 -14.20 -146.05 2.92
N LEU A 51 -15.25 -145.52 3.56
CA LEU A 51 -15.12 -144.77 4.81
C LEU A 51 -14.79 -145.70 5.99
N LEU A 52 -15.45 -146.86 6.09
CA LEU A 52 -15.12 -147.90 7.06
C LEU A 52 -13.71 -148.48 6.82
N ARG A 53 -13.31 -148.66 5.55
CA ARG A 53 -11.94 -149.07 5.19
C ARG A 53 -10.89 -148.06 5.65
N ASN A 54 -11.18 -146.77 5.52
CA ASN A 54 -10.30 -145.72 6.05
C ASN A 54 -10.31 -145.67 7.58
N LEU A 55 -11.45 -145.94 8.23
CA LEU A 55 -11.59 -145.88 9.69
C LEU A 55 -10.91 -147.07 10.38
N PHE A 56 -11.02 -148.28 9.83
CA PHE A 56 -10.42 -149.50 10.37
C PHE A 56 -9.05 -149.83 9.77
N GLY A 57 -8.54 -149.02 8.83
CA GLY A 57 -7.21 -149.21 8.24
C GLY A 57 -7.08 -150.47 7.37
N THR A 58 -8.14 -150.90 6.68
CA THR A 58 -8.18 -152.17 5.94
C THR A 58 -7.81 -152.06 4.45
N GLN A 59 -7.15 -150.97 4.03
CA GLN A 59 -6.69 -150.77 2.64
C GLN A 59 -5.63 -151.80 2.20
N LEU A 60 -4.94 -152.44 3.14
CA LEU A 60 -3.99 -153.51 2.84
C LEU A 60 -4.67 -154.73 2.19
N TYR A 61 -5.87 -155.10 2.65
CA TYR A 61 -6.58 -156.27 2.12
C TYR A 61 -7.09 -156.06 0.70
N GLN A 62 -7.47 -154.84 0.32
CA GLN A 62 -7.79 -154.53 -1.07
C GLN A 62 -6.59 -154.74 -1.99
N ARG A 63 -5.44 -154.18 -1.60
CA ARG A 63 -4.20 -154.34 -2.36
C ARG A 63 -3.76 -155.80 -2.46
N LEU A 64 -3.93 -156.57 -1.38
CA LEU A 64 -3.65 -158.01 -1.39
C LEU A 64 -4.56 -158.75 -2.38
N ASN A 65 -5.85 -158.42 -2.44
CA ASN A 65 -6.79 -159.10 -3.32
C ASN A 65 -6.53 -158.75 -4.80
N GLU A 66 -6.25 -157.49 -5.10
CA GLU A 66 -5.83 -157.05 -6.44
C GLU A 66 -4.50 -157.73 -6.85
N TRP A 67 -3.56 -157.86 -5.92
CA TRP A 67 -2.30 -158.57 -6.17
C TRP A 67 -2.52 -160.07 -6.42
N LEU A 68 -3.31 -160.77 -5.60
CA LEU A 68 -3.63 -162.19 -5.78
C LEU A 68 -4.30 -162.47 -7.13
N SER A 69 -5.25 -161.64 -7.54
CA SER A 69 -5.90 -161.76 -8.86
C SER A 69 -4.93 -161.61 -10.03
N SER A 70 -3.92 -160.74 -9.90
CA SER A 70 -2.89 -160.61 -10.93
C SER A 70 -1.94 -161.81 -10.96
N GLN A 71 -1.54 -162.34 -9.80
CA GLN A 71 -0.70 -163.55 -9.70
C GLN A 71 -1.37 -164.79 -10.29
N GLN A 72 -2.66 -165.00 -10.04
CA GLN A 72 -3.39 -166.13 -10.61
C GLN A 72 -3.36 -166.13 -12.15
N LYS A 73 -3.52 -164.97 -12.78
CA LYS A 73 -3.47 -164.85 -14.24
C LYS A 73 -2.07 -165.15 -14.79
N THR A 74 -1.02 -164.69 -14.10
CA THR A 74 0.37 -164.94 -14.52
C THR A 74 0.71 -166.43 -14.44
N ILE A 75 0.42 -167.07 -13.29
CA ILE A 75 0.70 -168.51 -13.09
C ILE A 75 -0.07 -169.37 -14.10
N GLY A 76 -1.34 -169.05 -14.38
CA GLY A 76 -2.13 -169.79 -15.37
C GLY A 76 -1.51 -169.79 -16.78
N ASN A 77 -1.00 -168.64 -17.22
CA ASN A 77 -0.32 -168.53 -18.51
C ASN A 77 1.02 -169.29 -18.55
N GLU A 78 1.71 -169.36 -17.43
CA GLU A 78 3.02 -170.03 -17.32
C GLU A 78 2.87 -171.57 -17.30
N LEU A 79 1.82 -172.08 -16.64
CA LEU A 79 1.52 -173.51 -16.58
C LEU A 79 1.09 -174.07 -17.95
N ALA A 80 0.34 -173.30 -18.75
CA ALA A 80 0.01 -173.65 -20.13
C ALA A 80 1.29 -173.81 -20.98
N LYS A 81 2.24 -172.88 -20.88
CA LYS A 81 3.53 -172.97 -21.58
C LYS A 81 4.35 -174.20 -21.19
N GLN A 82 4.39 -174.56 -19.90
CA GLN A 82 5.17 -175.72 -19.45
C GLN A 82 4.55 -177.06 -19.90
N THR A 83 3.23 -177.11 -20.06
CA THR A 83 2.53 -178.33 -20.48
C THR A 83 2.86 -178.65 -21.95
N ASP A 84 2.84 -177.65 -22.83
CA ASP A 84 3.25 -177.80 -24.24
C ASP A 84 4.71 -178.27 -24.39
N GLN A 85 5.61 -177.83 -23.50
CA GLN A 85 7.02 -178.24 -23.53
C GLN A 85 7.22 -179.70 -23.13
N LEU A 86 6.45 -180.21 -22.16
CA LEU A 86 6.52 -181.60 -21.73
C LEU A 86 6.05 -182.57 -22.82
N GLU A 87 4.98 -182.22 -23.54
CA GLU A 87 4.43 -183.05 -24.62
C GLU A 87 5.44 -183.22 -25.78
N ASN A 88 6.20 -182.17 -26.11
CA ASN A 88 7.23 -182.22 -27.15
C ASN A 88 8.41 -183.14 -26.77
N LEU A 89 8.84 -183.11 -25.51
CA LEU A 89 9.95 -183.94 -25.03
C LEU A 89 9.60 -185.43 -25.03
N GLN A 90 8.33 -185.78 -24.77
CA GLN A 90 7.89 -187.17 -24.67
C GLN A 90 7.91 -187.91 -26.03
N GLN A 91 7.68 -187.20 -27.15
CA GLN A 91 7.78 -187.79 -28.50
C GLN A 91 9.21 -188.13 -28.94
N GLN A 92 10.24 -187.59 -28.29
CA GLN A 92 11.62 -187.76 -28.74
C GLN A 92 12.28 -189.09 -28.31
N PHE A 93 11.65 -189.88 -27.44
CA PHE A 93 12.29 -191.05 -26.80
C PHE A 93 11.67 -192.42 -27.15
N GLU A 94 10.82 -192.53 -28.18
CA GLU A 94 10.06 -193.75 -28.47
C GLU A 94 10.76 -194.77 -29.41
N SER A 95 12.08 -194.80 -29.51
CA SER A 95 12.72 -195.73 -30.47
C SER A 95 14.14 -196.21 -30.11
N LEU A 96 14.28 -197.19 -29.22
CA LEU A 96 15.47 -198.07 -29.18
C LEU A 96 15.13 -199.48 -28.67
N GLU A 97 14.64 -200.35 -29.56
CA GLU A 97 14.71 -201.81 -29.40
C GLU A 97 15.48 -202.38 -30.58
N GLN A 98 16.78 -202.65 -30.39
CA GLN A 98 17.50 -203.77 -31.02
C GLN A 98 18.97 -203.77 -30.56
N VAL A 99 19.39 -204.88 -29.95
CA VAL A 99 20.79 -205.18 -29.65
C VAL A 99 21.26 -206.30 -30.57
N PRO A 100 22.32 -206.07 -31.36
CA PRO A 100 23.17 -207.15 -31.84
C PRO A 100 24.68 -206.81 -31.62
N PRO A 101 25.65 -207.66 -32.02
CA PRO A 101 26.20 -208.68 -31.15
C PRO A 101 27.70 -208.48 -30.88
N SER A 102 28.03 -208.30 -29.61
CA SER A 102 29.38 -208.33 -28.99
C SER A 102 30.11 -207.00 -28.77
N TYR A 103 30.75 -206.95 -27.61
CA TYR A 103 31.31 -205.77 -26.91
C TYR A 103 32.45 -205.05 -27.64
N GLN A 104 33.18 -205.71 -28.55
CA GLN A 104 34.37 -205.11 -29.17
C GLN A 104 34.06 -204.18 -30.35
N GLU A 105 33.01 -204.44 -31.12
CA GLU A 105 32.60 -203.55 -32.22
C GLU A 105 31.96 -202.26 -31.69
N THR A 106 31.19 -202.35 -30.60
CA THR A 106 30.51 -201.21 -29.96
C THR A 106 31.50 -200.17 -29.44
N ILE A 107 32.61 -200.60 -28.82
CA ILE A 107 33.66 -199.67 -28.33
C ILE A 107 34.32 -198.92 -29.49
N THR A 108 34.47 -199.57 -30.64
CA THR A 108 35.11 -198.97 -31.81
C THR A 108 34.18 -197.95 -32.48
N GLN A 109 32.88 -198.25 -32.55
CA GLN A 109 31.86 -197.28 -32.97
C GLN A 109 31.80 -196.07 -32.04
N TRP A 110 31.70 -196.27 -30.72
CA TRP A 110 31.64 -195.17 -29.76
C TRP A 110 32.89 -194.29 -29.77
N LYS A 111 34.09 -194.87 -29.96
CA LYS A 111 35.32 -194.06 -30.12
C LYS A 111 35.26 -193.17 -31.37
N ASN A 112 34.75 -193.69 -32.49
CA ASN A 112 34.58 -192.90 -33.70
C ASN A 112 33.50 -191.81 -33.52
N GLU A 113 32.39 -192.12 -32.86
CA GLU A 113 31.33 -191.15 -32.55
C GLU A 113 31.82 -190.04 -31.62
N ILE A 114 32.59 -190.37 -30.57
CA ILE A 114 33.21 -189.37 -29.68
C ILE A 114 34.15 -188.46 -30.46
N THR A 115 34.99 -189.02 -31.33
CA THR A 115 35.94 -188.22 -32.15
C THR A 115 35.19 -187.30 -33.12
N GLN A 116 34.09 -187.78 -33.71
CA GLN A 116 33.22 -186.96 -34.57
C GLN A 116 32.55 -185.83 -33.76
N LEU A 117 32.02 -186.12 -32.58
CA LEU A 117 31.39 -185.13 -31.70
C LEU A 117 32.39 -184.08 -31.20
N GLU A 118 33.61 -184.47 -30.85
CA GLU A 118 34.67 -183.53 -30.46
C GLU A 118 35.00 -182.52 -31.58
N LYS A 119 35.01 -182.98 -32.84
CA LYS A 119 35.21 -182.11 -34.00
C LYS A 119 34.05 -181.12 -34.19
N VAL A 120 32.80 -181.60 -34.10
CA VAL A 120 31.60 -180.74 -34.21
C VAL A 120 31.55 -179.70 -33.09
N ILE A 121 31.92 -180.07 -31.87
CA ILE A 121 31.99 -179.14 -30.73
C ILE A 121 33.06 -178.06 -30.96
N ALA A 122 34.21 -178.41 -31.53
CA ALA A 122 35.25 -177.44 -31.86
C ALA A 122 34.77 -176.43 -32.92
N GLU A 123 34.14 -176.90 -34.00
CA GLU A 123 33.56 -176.07 -35.05
C GLU A 123 32.45 -175.14 -34.51
N GLN A 124 31.58 -175.64 -33.63
CA GLN A 124 30.54 -174.80 -33.00
C GLN A 124 31.12 -173.77 -32.03
N LYS A 125 32.17 -174.09 -31.28
CA LYS A 125 32.85 -173.11 -30.42
C LYS A 125 33.47 -171.98 -31.23
N GLU A 126 34.09 -172.29 -32.37
CA GLU A 126 34.66 -171.29 -33.26
C GLU A 126 33.58 -170.41 -33.90
N SER A 127 32.49 -171.01 -34.37
CA SER A 127 31.32 -170.28 -34.89
C SER A 127 30.70 -169.34 -33.85
N LEU A 128 30.54 -169.81 -32.59
CA LEU A 128 30.03 -168.98 -31.50
C LEU A 128 30.96 -167.80 -31.18
N ALA A 129 32.28 -168.00 -31.25
CA ALA A 129 33.25 -166.93 -31.06
C ALA A 129 33.14 -165.86 -32.17
N GLN A 130 33.01 -166.28 -33.43
CA GLN A 130 32.79 -165.38 -34.56
C GLN A 130 31.49 -164.60 -34.43
N GLN A 131 30.38 -165.26 -34.08
CA GLN A 131 29.09 -164.59 -33.86
C GLN A 131 29.13 -163.56 -32.71
N LYS A 132 29.84 -163.88 -31.61
CA LYS A 132 30.04 -162.91 -30.51
C LYS A 132 30.82 -161.69 -30.96
N GLN A 133 31.83 -161.86 -31.80
CA GLN A 133 32.62 -160.74 -32.33
C GLN A 133 31.78 -159.86 -33.26
N ILE A 134 31.04 -160.45 -34.19
CA ILE A 134 30.12 -159.73 -35.09
C ILE A 134 29.07 -158.95 -34.29
N LYS A 135 28.47 -159.58 -33.26
CA LYS A 135 27.51 -158.91 -32.38
C LYS A 135 28.12 -157.67 -31.72
N LYS A 136 29.33 -157.79 -31.16
CA LYS A 136 30.02 -156.68 -30.49
C LYS A 136 30.32 -155.52 -31.44
N GLU A 137 30.73 -155.82 -32.66
CA GLU A 137 30.97 -154.81 -33.70
C GLU A 137 29.68 -154.12 -34.15
N ALA A 138 28.60 -154.89 -34.33
CA ALA A 138 27.28 -154.35 -34.66
C ALA A 138 26.69 -153.47 -33.54
N GLU A 139 26.84 -153.87 -32.26
CA GLU A 139 26.44 -153.07 -31.11
C GLU A 139 27.20 -151.75 -31.08
N LYS A 140 28.53 -151.77 -31.27
CA LYS A 140 29.34 -150.54 -31.33
C LYS A 140 28.88 -149.62 -32.47
N ALA A 141 28.70 -150.15 -33.68
CA ALA A 141 28.24 -149.37 -34.82
C ALA A 141 26.84 -148.76 -34.61
N PHE A 142 25.94 -149.46 -33.92
CA PHE A 142 24.61 -148.94 -33.56
C PHE A 142 24.70 -147.75 -32.60
N TYR A 143 25.54 -147.83 -31.56
CA TYR A 143 25.72 -146.73 -30.61
C TYR A 143 26.41 -145.53 -31.25
N ASP A 144 27.46 -145.74 -32.06
CA ASP A 144 28.12 -144.68 -32.81
C ASP A 144 27.14 -143.97 -33.76
N GLY A 145 26.29 -144.74 -34.47
CA GLY A 145 25.23 -144.18 -35.32
C GLY A 145 24.17 -143.39 -34.55
N LYS A 146 23.84 -143.82 -33.32
CA LYS A 146 22.89 -143.11 -32.44
C LYS A 146 23.46 -141.77 -31.95
N GLU A 147 24.75 -141.71 -31.61
CA GLU A 147 25.41 -140.45 -31.24
C GLU A 147 25.43 -139.45 -32.40
N ILE A 148 25.76 -139.91 -33.61
CA ILE A 148 25.74 -139.06 -34.81
C ILE A 148 24.32 -138.54 -35.10
N ALA A 149 23.30 -139.39 -35.00
CA ALA A 149 21.91 -138.97 -35.19
C ALA A 149 21.47 -137.89 -34.19
N ASN A 150 21.89 -138.01 -32.93
CA ASN A 150 21.63 -136.98 -31.91
C ASN A 150 22.35 -135.67 -32.24
N ALA A 151 23.62 -135.73 -32.64
CA ALA A 151 24.41 -134.55 -33.03
C ALA A 151 23.80 -133.83 -34.23
N LEU A 152 23.34 -134.56 -35.25
CA LEU A 152 22.62 -133.98 -36.40
C LEU A 152 21.29 -133.32 -35.97
N SER A 153 20.55 -133.94 -35.05
CA SER A 153 19.32 -133.35 -34.52
C SER A 153 19.57 -132.04 -33.74
N GLU A 154 20.67 -131.95 -32.98
CA GLU A 154 21.08 -130.72 -32.31
C GLU A 154 21.53 -129.65 -33.31
N TYR A 155 22.30 -130.03 -34.33
CA TYR A 155 22.72 -129.12 -35.39
C TYR A 155 21.51 -128.50 -36.12
N ASP A 156 20.52 -129.31 -36.50
CA ASP A 156 19.27 -128.83 -37.12
C ASP A 156 18.49 -127.86 -36.21
N LYS A 157 18.49 -128.09 -34.90
CA LYS A 157 17.87 -127.17 -33.94
C LYS A 157 18.60 -125.83 -33.89
N LEU A 158 19.93 -125.85 -33.91
CA LEU A 158 20.76 -124.65 -33.87
C LEU A 158 20.61 -123.82 -35.15
N ILE A 159 20.57 -124.45 -36.34
CA ILE A 159 20.29 -123.73 -37.59
C ILE A 159 18.94 -123.03 -37.53
N LYS A 160 17.88 -123.72 -37.08
CA LYS A 160 16.55 -123.11 -36.94
C LYS A 160 16.54 -121.95 -35.94
N GLN A 161 17.39 -121.98 -34.91
CA GLN A 161 17.54 -120.86 -33.98
C GLN A 161 18.29 -119.69 -34.62
N GLU A 162 19.35 -119.97 -35.39
CA GLU A 162 20.10 -118.95 -36.14
C GLU A 162 19.20 -118.24 -37.15
N GLU A 163 18.39 -118.98 -37.93
CA GLU A 163 17.42 -118.41 -38.88
C GLU A 163 16.42 -117.48 -38.17
N LYS A 164 15.86 -117.92 -37.03
CA LYS A 164 14.95 -117.08 -36.22
C LYS A 164 15.62 -115.83 -35.66
N LEU A 165 16.92 -115.87 -35.39
CA LEU A 165 17.68 -114.70 -34.92
C LEU A 165 18.00 -113.75 -36.09
N LYS A 166 18.33 -114.29 -37.27
CA LYS A 166 18.50 -113.52 -38.52
C LYS A 166 17.21 -112.81 -38.95
N GLU A 167 16.06 -113.46 -38.83
CA GLU A 167 14.76 -112.81 -39.08
C GLU A 167 14.50 -111.60 -38.15
N LYS A 168 15.04 -111.63 -36.93
CA LYS A 168 14.91 -110.54 -35.94
C LYS A 168 15.97 -109.45 -36.08
N GLU A 169 17.04 -109.69 -36.84
CA GLU A 169 18.09 -108.71 -37.11
C GLU A 169 17.58 -107.36 -37.64
N PRO A 170 16.67 -107.29 -38.65
CA PRO A 170 16.13 -106.02 -39.11
C PRO A 170 15.30 -105.30 -38.04
N GLU A 171 14.54 -106.01 -37.21
CA GLU A 171 13.77 -105.41 -36.12
C GLU A 171 14.69 -104.83 -35.03
N ILE A 172 15.75 -105.57 -34.67
CA ILE A 172 16.77 -105.11 -33.72
C ILE A 172 17.49 -103.87 -34.27
N ASN A 173 17.87 -103.87 -35.55
CA ASN A 173 18.51 -102.71 -36.17
C ASN A 173 17.58 -101.50 -36.23
N ARG A 174 16.29 -101.69 -36.50
CA ARG A 174 15.29 -100.61 -36.44
C ARG A 174 15.15 -100.04 -35.03
N LYS A 175 15.10 -100.89 -34.00
CA LYS A 175 15.07 -100.45 -32.60
C LYS A 175 16.36 -99.74 -32.18
N LYS A 176 17.54 -100.19 -32.64
CA LYS A 176 18.82 -99.49 -32.43
C LYS A 176 18.83 -98.10 -33.05
N GLN A 177 18.36 -97.96 -34.30
CA GLN A 177 18.24 -96.66 -34.96
C GLN A 177 17.26 -95.74 -34.23
N TYR A 178 16.12 -96.28 -33.79
CA TYR A 178 15.15 -95.50 -33.02
C TYR A 178 15.68 -95.07 -31.65
N LEU A 179 16.41 -95.95 -30.94
CA LEU A 179 17.09 -95.59 -29.70
C LEU A 179 18.20 -94.57 -29.93
N ALA A 180 18.94 -94.63 -31.05
CA ALA A 180 19.94 -93.63 -31.39
C ALA A 180 19.30 -92.26 -31.64
N GLN A 181 18.14 -92.21 -32.32
CA GLN A 181 17.37 -90.98 -32.52
C GLN A 181 16.84 -90.41 -31.19
N LEU A 182 16.31 -91.26 -30.31
CA LEU A 182 15.85 -90.84 -28.99
C LEU A 182 17.00 -90.42 -28.06
N SER A 183 18.15 -91.10 -28.12
CA SER A 183 19.36 -90.74 -27.39
C SER A 183 19.87 -89.38 -27.85
N TRP A 184 19.97 -89.16 -29.17
CA TRP A 184 20.36 -87.87 -29.71
C TRP A 184 19.39 -86.76 -29.26
N LEU A 185 18.08 -86.98 -29.31
CA LEU A 185 17.09 -86.00 -28.82
C LEU A 185 17.23 -85.75 -27.31
N ASN A 186 17.52 -86.80 -26.53
CA ASN A 186 17.73 -86.70 -25.08
C ASN A 186 19.04 -85.97 -24.74
N ASP A 187 20.11 -86.20 -25.49
CA ASP A 187 21.38 -85.48 -25.36
C ASP A 187 21.21 -83.99 -25.71
N GLN A 188 20.33 -83.68 -26.68
CA GLN A 188 19.98 -82.32 -27.07
C GLN A 188 18.90 -81.68 -26.16
N LYS A 189 18.23 -82.43 -25.29
CA LYS A 189 17.20 -81.91 -24.39
C LYS A 189 17.74 -80.85 -23.44
N GLY A 190 18.98 -81.01 -22.97
CA GLY A 190 19.66 -80.01 -22.15
C GLY A 190 19.88 -78.69 -22.90
N LEU A 191 20.24 -78.76 -24.19
CA LEU A 191 20.45 -77.57 -25.03
C LEU A 191 19.13 -76.86 -25.38
N LEU A 192 18.04 -77.62 -25.59
CA LEU A 192 16.70 -77.04 -25.78
C LEU A 192 16.17 -76.38 -24.52
N ALA A 193 16.35 -77.02 -23.35
CA ALA A 193 16.02 -76.40 -22.06
C ALA A 193 16.83 -75.12 -21.83
N GLN A 194 18.14 -75.15 -22.09
CA GLN A 194 18.98 -73.95 -22.03
C GLN A 194 18.53 -72.86 -23.02
N GLN A 195 18.09 -73.22 -24.23
CA GLN A 195 17.57 -72.26 -25.20
C GLN A 195 16.27 -71.60 -24.70
N ASP A 196 15.38 -72.36 -24.08
CA ASP A 196 14.14 -71.82 -23.51
C ASP A 196 14.41 -70.98 -22.26
N ASP A 197 15.36 -71.40 -21.41
CA ASP A 197 15.84 -70.61 -20.27
C ASP A 197 16.44 -69.27 -20.76
N TYR A 198 17.32 -69.30 -21.76
CA TYR A 198 17.89 -68.07 -22.35
C TYR A 198 16.84 -67.19 -23.03
N ARG A 199 15.80 -67.76 -23.64
CA ARG A 199 14.69 -66.97 -24.19
C ARG A 199 13.89 -66.29 -23.09
N GLN A 200 13.67 -66.98 -21.97
CA GLN A 200 12.99 -66.40 -20.83
C GLN A 200 13.84 -65.31 -20.18
N GLU A 201 15.13 -65.55 -19.97
CA GLU A 201 16.09 -64.57 -19.49
C GLU A 201 16.18 -63.35 -20.41
N LEU A 202 16.23 -63.54 -21.74
CA LEU A 202 16.20 -62.44 -22.71
C LEU A 202 14.93 -61.61 -22.59
N LYS A 203 13.76 -62.25 -22.45
CA LYS A 203 12.48 -61.56 -22.30
C LYS A 203 12.42 -60.79 -20.97
N GLU A 204 12.93 -61.36 -19.89
CA GLU A 204 13.07 -60.69 -18.59
C GLU A 204 14.02 -59.49 -18.69
N LEU A 205 15.17 -59.66 -19.35
CA LEU A 205 16.15 -58.60 -19.58
C LEU A 205 15.60 -57.48 -20.47
N GLU A 206 14.84 -57.80 -21.51
CA GLU A 206 14.15 -56.83 -22.38
C GLU A 206 13.10 -56.03 -21.60
N ASN A 207 12.33 -56.69 -20.74
CA ASN A 207 11.38 -56.01 -19.85
C ASN A 207 12.11 -55.11 -18.84
N SER A 208 13.16 -55.60 -18.19
CA SER A 208 13.98 -54.79 -17.27
C SER A 208 14.65 -53.61 -17.98
N LEU A 209 15.16 -53.79 -19.20
CA LEU A 209 15.70 -52.69 -20.01
C LEU A 209 14.64 -51.65 -20.33
N LYS A 210 13.43 -52.09 -20.69
CA LYS A 210 12.31 -51.18 -20.95
C LYS A 210 11.92 -50.41 -19.69
N GLU A 211 11.79 -51.07 -18.55
CA GLU A 211 11.51 -50.43 -17.26
C GLU A 211 12.58 -49.41 -16.88
N ILE A 212 13.86 -49.77 -17.00
CA ILE A 212 14.99 -48.86 -16.74
C ILE A 212 14.96 -47.68 -17.70
N THR A 213 14.65 -47.89 -18.97
CA THR A 213 14.58 -46.82 -19.98
C THR A 213 13.43 -45.87 -19.69
N ASP A 214 12.25 -46.38 -19.35
CA ASP A 214 11.09 -45.58 -18.96
C ASP A 214 11.37 -44.77 -17.68
N GLU A 215 12.05 -45.38 -16.70
CA GLU A 215 12.47 -44.73 -15.46
C GLU A 215 13.52 -43.63 -15.72
N GLN A 216 14.49 -43.90 -16.60
CA GLN A 216 15.50 -42.92 -17.02
C GLN A 216 14.85 -41.74 -17.76
N ASP A 217 13.86 -41.99 -18.62
CA ASP A 217 13.11 -40.95 -19.32
C ASP A 217 12.28 -40.09 -18.36
N LYS A 218 11.64 -40.70 -17.35
CA LYS A 218 10.95 -39.96 -16.27
C LYS A 218 11.93 -39.11 -15.49
N ASN A 219 13.07 -39.68 -15.09
CA ASN A 219 14.10 -38.98 -14.33
C ASN A 219 14.71 -37.84 -15.15
N ARG A 220 14.94 -38.01 -16.46
CA ARG A 220 15.38 -36.94 -17.35
C ARG A 220 14.37 -35.79 -17.39
N LYS A 221 13.09 -36.08 -17.60
CA LYS A 221 12.02 -35.06 -17.60
C LYS A 221 11.91 -34.34 -16.25
N ASN A 222 12.07 -35.06 -15.15
CA ASN A 222 12.07 -34.46 -13.81
C ASN A 222 13.30 -33.58 -13.60
N TYR A 223 14.48 -34.01 -14.04
CA TYR A 223 15.71 -33.23 -13.97
C TYR A 223 15.62 -31.94 -14.81
N GLU A 224 15.08 -32.01 -16.03
CA GLU A 224 14.81 -30.84 -16.87
C GLU A 224 13.86 -29.84 -16.20
N LYS A 225 12.81 -30.34 -15.53
CA LYS A 225 11.90 -29.49 -14.74
C LYS A 225 12.61 -28.84 -13.56
N VAL A 226 13.42 -29.59 -12.81
CA VAL A 226 14.17 -29.07 -11.66
C VAL A 226 15.18 -28.01 -12.10
N ILE A 227 15.92 -28.21 -13.20
CA ILE A 227 16.80 -27.19 -13.77
C ILE A 227 16.03 -25.94 -14.19
N GLY A 228 14.85 -26.11 -14.81
CA GLY A 228 13.99 -24.98 -15.16
C GLY A 228 13.58 -24.17 -13.92
N GLN A 229 13.16 -24.87 -12.87
CA GLN A 229 12.80 -24.27 -11.58
C GLN A 229 13.99 -23.63 -10.87
N GLU A 230 15.18 -24.23 -10.95
CA GLU A 230 16.42 -23.68 -10.39
C GLU A 230 16.77 -22.35 -11.07
N LYS A 231 16.70 -22.27 -12.40
CA LYS A 231 16.92 -21.02 -13.15
C LYS A 231 15.87 -19.94 -12.82
N GLU A 232 14.60 -20.32 -12.71
CA GLU A 232 13.54 -19.40 -12.29
C GLU A 232 13.75 -18.91 -10.84
N TYR A 233 14.22 -19.79 -9.95
CA TYR A 233 14.53 -19.46 -8.57
C TYR A 233 15.76 -18.56 -8.44
N GLU A 234 16.83 -18.82 -9.21
CA GLU A 234 18.01 -17.94 -9.29
C GLU A 234 17.64 -16.56 -9.81
N TYR A 235 16.84 -16.49 -10.89
CA TYR A 235 16.33 -15.22 -11.40
C TYR A 235 15.47 -14.48 -10.37
N TRP A 236 14.59 -15.20 -9.67
CA TRP A 236 13.78 -14.63 -8.59
C TRP A 236 14.64 -14.15 -7.41
N GLN A 237 15.68 -14.89 -7.03
CA GLN A 237 16.66 -14.52 -5.99
C GLN A 237 17.42 -13.22 -6.35
N GLU A 238 17.89 -13.11 -7.59
CA GLU A 238 18.57 -11.89 -8.09
C GLU A 238 17.62 -10.68 -8.00
N GLN A 239 16.37 -10.85 -8.46
CA GLN A 239 15.33 -9.83 -8.38
C GLN A 239 14.97 -9.46 -6.94
N GLN A 240 14.98 -10.41 -6.01
CA GLN A 240 14.76 -10.13 -4.59
C GLN A 240 15.93 -9.38 -3.97
N LYS A 241 17.18 -9.68 -4.34
CA LYS A 241 18.35 -8.89 -3.90
C LYS A 241 18.27 -7.45 -4.39
N GLU A 242 17.94 -7.22 -5.65
CA GLU A 242 17.75 -5.87 -6.18
C GLU A 242 16.61 -5.13 -5.46
N LYS A 243 15.48 -5.81 -5.23
CA LYS A 243 14.34 -5.24 -4.48
C LYS A 243 14.69 -4.97 -3.02
N GLN A 244 15.43 -5.85 -2.34
CA GLN A 244 15.90 -5.65 -0.97
C GLN A 244 16.87 -4.47 -0.88
N TYR A 245 17.81 -4.36 -1.82
CA TYR A 245 18.74 -3.23 -1.88
C TYR A 245 17.99 -1.92 -2.14
N ALA A 246 17.01 -1.93 -3.04
CA ALA A 246 16.13 -0.79 -3.26
C ALA A 246 15.32 -0.43 -2.00
N LEU A 247 14.77 -1.41 -1.28
CA LEU A 247 14.04 -1.23 -0.02
C LEU A 247 14.92 -0.65 1.09
N GLN A 248 16.16 -1.15 1.23
CA GLN A 248 17.13 -0.63 2.17
C GLN A 248 17.45 0.84 1.86
N ARG A 249 17.74 1.14 0.59
CA ARG A 249 18.04 2.50 0.15
C ARG A 249 16.84 3.44 0.33
N ILE A 250 15.62 2.97 0.08
CA ILE A 250 14.39 3.72 0.39
C ILE A 250 14.26 3.93 1.89
N ASN A 251 14.47 2.93 2.74
CA ASN A 251 14.37 3.05 4.19
C ASN A 251 15.44 3.98 4.79
N GLU A 252 16.65 4.02 4.22
CA GLU A 252 17.70 4.97 4.60
C GLU A 252 17.37 6.40 4.16
N GLN A 253 16.77 6.57 2.98
CA GLN A 253 16.43 7.88 2.43
C GLN A 253 15.09 8.44 2.91
N LEU A 254 14.14 7.59 3.31
CA LEU A 254 12.81 7.98 3.78
C LEU A 254 12.85 8.96 4.96
N PRO A 255 13.60 8.74 6.04
CA PRO A 255 13.68 9.71 7.14
C PRO A 255 14.35 11.02 6.70
N VAL A 256 15.31 10.97 5.76
CA VAL A 256 15.94 12.17 5.18
C VAL A 256 14.93 12.96 4.37
N ILE A 257 14.16 12.30 3.49
CA ILE A 257 13.11 12.93 2.67
C ILE A 257 11.98 13.47 3.55
N GLN A 258 11.58 12.74 4.59
CA GLN A 258 10.61 13.22 5.58
C GLN A 258 11.14 14.48 6.28
N LYS A 259 12.41 14.49 6.69
CA LYS A 259 13.00 15.66 7.33
C LYS A 259 13.13 16.85 6.38
N VAL A 260 13.48 16.61 5.12
CA VAL A 260 13.50 17.64 4.07
C VAL A 260 12.09 18.21 3.85
N ASN A 261 11.05 17.37 3.80
CA ASN A 261 9.67 17.84 3.65
C ASN A 261 9.18 18.64 4.88
N GLU A 262 9.56 18.26 6.09
CA GLU A 262 9.32 19.07 7.29
C GLU A 262 10.00 20.43 7.18
N LEU A 263 11.28 20.45 6.81
CA LEU A 263 12.05 21.68 6.66
C LEU A 263 11.52 22.57 5.52
N ILE A 264 11.00 21.99 4.43
CA ILE A 264 10.34 22.74 3.35
C ILE A 264 9.07 23.42 3.90
N LYS A 265 8.23 22.70 4.65
CA LYS A 265 7.04 23.29 5.27
C LYS A 265 7.40 24.39 6.27
N GLU A 266 8.44 24.17 7.09
CA GLU A 266 8.94 25.17 8.03
C GLU A 266 9.47 26.42 7.31
N LYS A 267 10.20 26.22 6.21
CA LYS A 267 10.68 27.31 5.34
C LYS A 267 9.51 28.08 4.73
N GLU A 268 8.50 27.41 4.16
CA GLU A 268 7.33 28.06 3.58
C GLU A 268 6.56 28.89 4.62
N GLN A 269 6.42 28.39 5.86
CA GLN A 269 5.82 29.12 6.98
C GLN A 269 6.66 30.33 7.41
N LEU A 270 7.99 30.20 7.42
CA LEU A 270 8.90 31.30 7.71
C LEU A 270 8.89 32.35 6.60
N ASP A 271 8.85 31.94 5.32
CA ASP A 271 8.76 32.85 4.17
C ASP A 271 7.44 33.65 4.21
N THR A 272 6.32 33.01 4.55
CA THR A 272 5.04 33.73 4.75
C THR A 272 5.11 34.70 5.93
N LYS A 273 5.71 34.30 7.07
CA LYS A 273 5.91 35.22 8.21
C LYS A 273 6.83 36.39 7.87
N ILE A 274 7.90 36.15 7.11
CA ILE A 274 8.82 37.20 6.65
C ILE A 274 8.08 38.17 5.73
N GLN A 275 7.25 37.66 4.81
CA GLN A 275 6.48 38.50 3.90
C GLN A 275 5.46 39.36 4.66
N GLN A 276 4.73 38.77 5.61
CA GLN A 276 3.82 39.50 6.50
C GLN A 276 4.55 40.56 7.32
N GLN A 277 5.74 40.25 7.86
CA GLN A 277 6.53 41.25 8.59
C GLN A 277 7.07 42.36 7.68
N LYS A 278 7.43 42.06 6.43
CA LYS A 278 7.85 43.10 5.47
C LYS A 278 6.72 44.06 5.15
N GLU A 279 5.51 43.56 4.91
CA GLU A 279 4.32 44.40 4.68
C GLU A 279 4.05 45.30 5.91
N VAL A 280 4.11 44.74 7.12
CA VAL A 280 3.97 45.52 8.37
C VAL A 280 5.08 46.56 8.52
N ILE A 281 6.31 46.26 8.14
CA ILE A 281 7.44 47.20 8.17
C ILE A 281 7.26 48.30 7.13
N GLU A 282 6.82 47.99 5.90
CA GLU A 282 6.52 48.99 4.87
C GLU A 282 5.41 49.93 5.33
N GLU A 283 4.31 49.38 5.86
CA GLU A 283 3.18 50.16 6.38
C GLU A 283 3.61 51.03 7.59
N SER A 284 4.41 50.47 8.50
CA SER A 284 4.96 51.21 9.65
C SER A 284 5.93 52.31 9.21
N ASN A 285 6.77 52.08 8.19
CA ASN A 285 7.69 53.08 7.66
C ASN A 285 6.95 54.19 6.91
N GLU A 286 5.89 53.87 6.18
CA GLU A 286 5.04 54.87 5.53
C GLU A 286 4.33 55.72 6.58
N GLN A 287 3.82 55.09 7.64
CA GLN A 287 3.22 55.82 8.77
C GLN A 287 4.26 56.66 9.53
N LEU A 288 5.48 56.15 9.72
CA LEU A 288 6.58 56.90 10.34
C LEU A 288 6.93 58.13 9.51
N LYS A 289 6.98 58.00 8.18
CA LYS A 289 7.25 59.13 7.27
C LYS A 289 6.15 60.19 7.34
N LYS A 290 4.88 59.78 7.33
CA LYS A 290 3.73 60.69 7.54
C LYS A 290 3.82 61.39 8.90
N ASN A 291 4.16 60.66 9.96
CA ASN A 291 4.32 61.23 11.30
C ASN A 291 5.51 62.19 11.37
N GLN A 292 6.64 61.91 10.70
CA GLN A 292 7.79 62.81 10.62
C GLN A 292 7.47 64.09 9.83
N GLU A 293 6.74 63.99 8.72
CA GLU A 293 6.27 65.15 7.95
C GLU A 293 5.29 66.00 8.77
N SER A 294 4.37 65.36 9.52
CA SER A 294 3.50 66.04 10.49
C SER A 294 4.28 66.68 11.63
N GLU A 295 5.25 66.00 12.24
CA GLU A 295 6.08 66.55 13.31
C GLU A 295 6.90 67.77 12.84
N GLN A 296 7.50 67.69 11.64
CA GLN A 296 8.24 68.81 11.06
C GLN A 296 7.33 70.01 10.76
N SER A 297 6.14 69.78 10.21
CA SER A 297 5.19 70.87 9.95
C SER A 297 4.65 71.50 11.24
N LEU A 298 4.36 70.71 12.27
CA LEU A 298 3.96 71.19 13.60
C LEU A 298 5.10 71.96 14.28
N ALA A 299 6.34 71.47 14.19
CA ALA A 299 7.52 72.14 14.73
C ALA A 299 7.76 73.50 14.05
N TYR A 300 7.61 73.57 12.73
CA TYR A 300 7.70 74.82 11.96
C TYR A 300 6.62 75.82 12.38
N GLN A 301 5.36 75.38 12.51
CA GLN A 301 4.25 76.24 12.97
C GLN A 301 4.49 76.76 14.40
N ILE A 302 4.96 75.91 15.31
CA ILE A 302 5.27 76.31 16.70
C ILE A 302 6.48 77.24 16.76
N GLN A 303 7.48 77.06 15.90
CA GLN A 303 8.65 77.95 15.83
C GLN A 303 8.26 79.39 15.47
N GLN A 304 7.21 79.58 14.65
CA GLN A 304 6.66 80.90 14.33
C GLN A 304 5.99 81.59 15.53
N LYS A 305 5.77 80.91 16.65
CA LYS A 305 5.17 81.52 17.86
C LYS A 305 5.94 82.73 18.37
N ALA A 306 7.26 82.69 18.35
CA ALA A 306 8.08 83.83 18.78
C ALA A 306 7.91 85.03 17.84
N GLU A 307 7.77 84.79 16.54
CA GLU A 307 7.55 85.83 15.53
C GLU A 307 6.14 86.43 15.65
N VAL A 308 5.10 85.59 15.79
CA VAL A 308 3.71 86.05 15.99
C VAL A 308 3.55 86.83 17.30
N GLN A 309 4.22 86.42 18.38
CA GLN A 309 4.26 87.18 19.63
C GLN A 309 4.97 88.53 19.48
N ALA A 310 6.05 88.58 18.69
CA ALA A 310 6.72 89.84 18.39
C ALA A 310 5.82 90.76 17.55
N GLU A 311 5.12 90.23 16.53
CA GLU A 311 4.14 90.99 15.74
C GLU A 311 2.96 91.49 16.59
N GLU A 312 2.50 90.73 17.59
CA GLU A 312 1.43 91.15 18.50
C GLU A 312 1.82 92.39 19.31
N VAL A 313 3.07 92.44 19.79
CA VAL A 313 3.62 93.62 20.48
C VAL A 313 3.74 94.82 19.52
N GLN A 314 4.08 94.58 18.25
CA GLN A 314 4.14 95.64 17.24
C GLN A 314 2.73 96.17 16.89
N LEU A 315 1.74 95.28 16.75
CA LEU A 315 0.34 95.65 16.53
C LEU A 315 -0.18 96.52 17.68
N TYR A 316 0.10 96.16 18.93
CA TYR A 316 -0.30 96.97 20.09
C TYR A 316 0.31 98.39 20.06
N ARG A 317 1.59 98.51 19.73
CA ARG A 317 2.26 99.82 19.59
C ARG A 317 1.69 100.63 18.42
N ALA A 318 1.37 99.96 17.32
CA ALA A 318 0.76 100.56 16.15
C ALA A 318 -0.69 101.04 16.43
N GLU A 319 -1.47 100.28 17.21
CA GLU A 319 -2.79 100.70 17.71
C GLU A 319 -2.70 101.95 18.58
N GLU A 320 -1.73 102.05 19.49
CA GLU A 320 -1.51 103.25 20.30
C GLU A 320 -1.15 104.47 19.43
N LEU A 321 -0.33 104.26 18.41
CA LEU A 321 0.08 105.30 17.46
C LEU A 321 -1.10 105.80 16.60
N VAL A 322 -1.93 104.89 16.07
CA VAL A 322 -3.13 105.26 15.30
C VAL A 322 -4.14 105.99 16.19
N ASN A 323 -4.31 105.57 17.45
CA ASN A 323 -5.14 106.31 18.42
C ASN A 323 -4.61 107.74 18.66
N ARG A 324 -3.28 107.93 18.72
CA ARG A 324 -2.67 109.28 18.80
C ARG A 324 -2.94 110.09 17.54
N PHE A 325 -2.88 109.45 16.37
CA PHE A 325 -3.17 110.09 15.08
C PHE A 325 -4.63 110.56 15.00
N GLU A 326 -5.60 109.71 15.34
CA GLU A 326 -7.02 110.10 15.38
C GLU A 326 -7.29 111.27 16.31
N LYS A 327 -6.64 111.29 17.48
CA LYS A 327 -6.76 112.41 18.44
C LYS A 327 -6.19 113.70 17.86
N ALA A 328 -5.01 113.65 17.24
CA ALA A 328 -4.40 114.80 16.59
C ALA A 328 -5.25 115.31 15.42
N GLN A 329 -5.88 114.41 14.66
CA GLN A 329 -6.78 114.76 13.56
C GLN A 329 -8.03 115.48 14.07
N LYS A 330 -8.70 114.94 15.10
CA LYS A 330 -9.85 115.60 15.74
C LYS A 330 -9.49 116.95 16.33
N GLU A 331 -8.36 117.05 17.01
CA GLU A 331 -7.89 118.31 17.59
C GLU A 331 -7.62 119.36 16.50
N GLN A 332 -7.00 118.97 15.38
CA GLN A 332 -6.79 119.86 14.23
C GLN A 332 -8.11 120.34 13.62
N GLU A 333 -9.08 119.45 13.44
CA GLU A 333 -10.41 119.79 12.91
C GLU A 333 -11.15 120.76 13.85
N GLU A 334 -11.12 120.50 15.15
CA GLU A 334 -11.71 121.37 16.18
C GLU A 334 -11.09 122.76 16.20
N GLN A 335 -9.74 122.87 16.18
CA GLN A 335 -9.06 124.17 16.16
C GLN A 335 -9.29 124.92 14.84
N SER A 336 -9.32 124.21 13.70
CA SER A 336 -9.61 124.82 12.40
C SER A 336 -11.04 125.38 12.35
N LEU A 337 -12.02 124.64 12.86
CA LEU A 337 -13.42 125.09 12.94
C LEU A 337 -13.58 126.26 13.92
N ALA A 338 -12.90 126.22 15.07
CA ALA A 338 -12.91 127.32 16.04
C ALA A 338 -12.33 128.61 15.44
N TYR A 339 -11.21 128.50 14.71
CA TYR A 339 -10.60 129.63 13.99
C TYR A 339 -11.53 130.18 12.90
N GLN A 340 -12.19 129.31 12.12
CA GLN A 340 -13.16 129.74 11.11
C GLN A 340 -14.34 130.51 11.73
N ARG A 341 -14.92 130.00 12.82
CA ARG A 341 -16.00 130.69 13.55
C ARG A 341 -15.56 132.05 14.10
N ALA A 342 -14.31 132.17 14.55
CA ALA A 342 -13.77 133.45 15.00
C ALA A 342 -13.61 134.43 13.82
N GLN A 343 -13.18 133.96 12.65
CA GLN A 343 -13.08 134.76 11.44
C GLN A 343 -14.46 135.28 10.97
N GLU A 344 -15.48 134.41 10.95
CA GLU A 344 -16.86 134.78 10.61
C GLU A 344 -17.41 135.85 11.57
N LYS A 345 -17.15 135.73 12.88
CA LYS A 345 -17.51 136.75 13.88
C LYS A 345 -16.77 138.08 13.67
N ALA A 346 -15.49 138.04 13.31
CA ALA A 346 -14.72 139.25 13.02
C ALA A 346 -15.27 139.98 11.79
N GLU A 347 -15.69 139.25 10.76
CA GLU A 347 -16.35 139.80 9.58
C GLU A 347 -17.70 140.45 9.93
N ASP A 348 -18.53 139.79 10.74
CA ASP A 348 -19.81 140.34 11.23
C ASP A 348 -19.61 141.63 12.04
N PHE A 349 -18.70 141.63 13.03
CA PHE A 349 -18.39 142.85 13.78
C PHE A 349 -17.81 143.96 12.91
N THR A 350 -17.04 143.64 11.88
CA THR A 350 -16.52 144.62 10.92
C THR A 350 -17.65 145.26 10.11
N GLN A 351 -18.62 144.46 9.65
CA GLN A 351 -19.81 144.96 8.95
C GLN A 351 -20.68 145.83 9.88
N GLN A 352 -20.89 145.38 11.12
CA GLN A 352 -21.62 146.16 12.13
C GLN A 352 -20.92 147.50 12.41
N LEU A 353 -19.59 147.50 12.56
CA LEU A 353 -18.81 148.73 12.79
C LEU A 353 -18.96 149.72 11.63
N GLN A 354 -18.90 149.24 10.38
CA GLN A 354 -19.16 150.08 9.19
C GLN A 354 -20.60 150.64 9.19
N SER A 355 -21.59 149.83 9.59
CA SER A 355 -22.98 150.28 9.68
C SER A 355 -23.16 151.38 10.75
N TYR A 356 -22.53 151.23 11.92
CA TYR A 356 -22.58 152.22 12.98
C TYR A 356 -21.75 153.47 12.64
N GLN A 357 -20.65 153.34 11.90
CA GLN A 357 -19.92 154.49 11.36
C GLN A 357 -20.83 155.37 10.50
N LYS A 358 -21.58 154.77 9.56
CA LYS A 358 -22.57 155.49 8.75
C LYS A 358 -23.70 156.10 9.60
N LYS A 359 -24.21 155.36 10.59
CA LYS A 359 -25.25 155.88 11.52
C LYS A 359 -24.74 157.08 12.33
N VAL A 360 -23.47 157.09 12.75
CA VAL A 360 -22.85 158.24 13.44
C VAL A 360 -22.82 159.46 12.53
N GLU A 361 -22.48 159.30 11.25
CA GLU A 361 -22.49 160.40 10.27
C GLU A 361 -23.90 160.99 10.11
N VAL A 362 -24.90 160.14 9.88
CA VAL A 362 -26.31 160.55 9.70
C VAL A 362 -26.89 161.20 10.97
N SER A 363 -26.68 160.59 12.14
CA SER A 363 -27.16 161.14 13.42
C SER A 363 -26.47 162.45 13.77
N LYS A 364 -25.19 162.61 13.43
CA LYS A 364 -24.47 163.87 13.59
C LYS A 364 -25.07 164.99 12.73
N GLU A 365 -25.32 164.71 11.45
CA GLU A 365 -25.97 165.69 10.55
C GLU A 365 -27.37 166.06 11.05
N THR A 366 -28.13 165.09 11.54
CA THR A 366 -29.46 165.30 12.13
C THR A 366 -29.37 166.19 13.38
N LEU A 367 -28.42 165.90 14.27
CA LEU A 367 -28.15 166.69 15.47
C LEU A 367 -27.71 168.13 15.13
N ASP A 368 -26.81 168.30 14.18
CA ASP A 368 -26.33 169.62 13.76
C ASP A 368 -27.48 170.46 13.16
N THR A 369 -28.38 169.81 12.40
CA THR A 369 -29.60 170.43 11.86
C THR A 369 -30.57 170.81 13.00
N ALA A 370 -30.84 169.89 13.93
CA ALA A 370 -31.70 170.14 15.08
C ALA A 370 -31.16 171.26 15.97
N ARG A 371 -29.85 171.34 16.19
CA ARG A 371 -29.18 172.44 16.91
C ARG A 371 -29.35 173.78 16.20
N SER A 372 -29.15 173.80 14.89
CA SER A 372 -29.35 175.00 14.07
C SER A 372 -30.81 175.49 14.13
N ASP A 373 -31.77 174.58 14.01
CA ASP A 373 -33.19 174.95 14.07
C ASP A 373 -33.64 175.36 15.47
N ASN A 374 -33.13 174.71 16.51
CA ASN A 374 -33.33 175.14 17.89
C ASN A 374 -32.78 176.54 18.13
N ALA A 375 -31.58 176.85 17.65
CA ALA A 375 -31.02 178.20 17.77
C ALA A 375 -31.93 179.26 17.13
N LYS A 376 -32.51 178.99 15.95
CA LYS A 376 -33.49 179.91 15.32
C LYS A 376 -34.76 180.06 16.17
N MET A 377 -35.28 178.97 16.71
CA MET A 377 -36.52 178.98 17.52
C MET A 377 -36.32 179.62 18.89
N GLN A 378 -35.15 179.51 19.51
CA GLN A 378 -34.83 180.23 20.76
C GLN A 378 -34.78 181.74 20.55
N ILE A 379 -34.25 182.20 19.42
CA ILE A 379 -34.30 183.63 19.04
C ILE A 379 -35.76 184.09 18.94
N ALA A 380 -36.64 183.29 18.32
CA ALA A 380 -38.06 183.60 18.25
C ALA A 380 -38.75 183.58 19.64
N ARG A 381 -38.39 182.64 20.52
CA ARG A 381 -38.90 182.57 21.91
C ARG A 381 -38.58 183.84 22.69
N LEU A 382 -37.36 184.36 22.56
CA LEU A 382 -36.94 185.61 23.21
C LEU A 382 -37.74 186.81 22.70
N GLN A 383 -38.11 186.84 21.42
CA GLN A 383 -38.94 187.90 20.85
C GLN A 383 -40.35 187.94 21.46
N LEU A 384 -40.95 186.79 21.79
CA LEU A 384 -42.28 186.72 22.43
C LEU A 384 -42.32 187.34 23.84
N TYR A 385 -41.20 187.44 24.53
CA TYR A 385 -41.13 187.95 25.91
C TYR A 385 -40.73 189.43 26.01
N LEU A 386 -40.47 190.12 24.90
CA LEU A 386 -40.10 191.53 24.90
C LEU A 386 -41.31 192.43 25.25
N LYS A 387 -41.19 193.21 26.32
CA LYS A 387 -42.17 194.22 26.75
C LYS A 387 -41.74 195.62 26.32
N GLU A 388 -42.70 196.41 25.89
CA GLU A 388 -42.43 197.76 25.34
C GLU A 388 -41.96 198.71 26.44
N GLY A 389 -40.73 199.23 26.29
CA GLY A 389 -40.09 200.14 27.25
C GLY A 389 -38.96 199.54 28.10
N GLU A 390 -38.72 198.22 28.05
CA GLU A 390 -37.58 197.58 28.71
C GLU A 390 -36.42 197.32 27.72
N PRO A 391 -35.15 197.42 28.14
CA PRO A 391 -34.02 197.14 27.25
C PRO A 391 -33.97 195.65 26.91
N CYS A 392 -33.82 195.33 25.63
CA CYS A 392 -33.69 193.95 25.18
C CYS A 392 -32.46 193.26 25.80
N PRO A 393 -32.59 192.06 26.41
CA PRO A 393 -31.49 191.40 27.13
C PRO A 393 -30.35 190.89 26.23
N VAL A 394 -30.56 190.84 24.90
CA VAL A 394 -29.53 190.40 23.95
C VAL A 394 -28.70 191.56 23.40
N CYS A 395 -29.33 192.68 23.03
CA CYS A 395 -28.65 193.81 22.37
C CYS A 395 -28.77 195.16 23.10
N GLY A 396 -29.54 195.25 24.18
CA GLY A 396 -29.69 196.44 25.02
C GLY A 396 -30.58 197.55 24.44
N SER A 397 -31.18 197.38 23.27
CA SER A 397 -32.04 198.40 22.64
C SER A 397 -33.42 198.48 23.31
N TYR A 398 -33.95 199.69 23.44
CA TYR A 398 -35.29 199.96 23.99
C TYR A 398 -36.39 200.03 22.90
N HIS A 399 -36.01 200.06 21.62
CA HIS A 399 -36.94 200.13 20.50
C HIS A 399 -36.61 199.06 19.46
N HIS A 400 -37.61 198.25 19.12
CA HIS A 400 -37.56 197.26 18.04
C HIS A 400 -38.58 197.63 16.96
N ASN A 401 -38.14 197.59 15.70
CA ASN A 401 -39.04 197.84 14.57
C ASN A 401 -39.94 196.62 14.35
N LYS A 402 -41.20 196.71 14.80
CA LYS A 402 -42.20 195.63 14.72
C LYS A 402 -42.50 195.17 13.29
N GLU A 403 -42.18 195.98 12.27
CA GLU A 403 -42.46 195.62 10.86
C GLU A 403 -41.53 194.53 10.31
N THR A 404 -40.30 194.39 10.82
CA THR A 404 -39.35 193.36 10.35
C THR A 404 -39.53 192.02 11.08
N SER A 405 -40.22 192.01 12.22
CA SER A 405 -40.34 190.86 13.12
C SER A 405 -41.54 189.95 12.82
N ALA A 406 -42.41 190.32 11.88
CA ALA A 406 -43.66 189.61 11.61
C ALA A 406 -43.51 188.35 10.72
N GLN A 407 -42.31 188.05 10.20
CA GLN A 407 -42.16 187.03 9.15
C GLN A 407 -41.92 185.59 9.63
N GLN A 408 -41.66 185.33 10.92
CA GLN A 408 -41.58 183.96 11.45
C GLN A 408 -42.06 183.90 12.91
N SER A 409 -43.38 183.86 13.09
CA SER A 409 -43.99 183.65 14.41
C SER A 409 -44.17 182.15 14.65
N TYR A 410 -43.33 181.56 15.50
CA TYR A 410 -43.51 180.19 16.00
C TYR A 410 -44.34 180.20 17.29
N THR A 411 -45.19 179.19 17.47
CA THR A 411 -45.96 179.00 18.71
C THR A 411 -45.08 178.41 19.81
N LEU A 412 -45.45 178.64 21.08
CA LEU A 412 -44.71 178.10 22.23
C LEU A 412 -44.65 176.56 22.20
N THR A 413 -45.72 175.91 21.72
CA THR A 413 -45.81 174.46 21.49
C THR A 413 -44.83 173.94 20.43
N GLU A 414 -44.63 174.68 19.34
CA GLU A 414 -43.65 174.30 18.30
C GLU A 414 -42.21 174.43 18.80
N ILE A 415 -41.94 175.43 19.66
CA ILE A 415 -40.62 175.61 20.28
C ILE A 415 -40.32 174.50 21.29
N THR A 416 -41.26 174.14 22.16
CA THR A 416 -41.07 173.03 23.10
C THR A 416 -40.91 171.69 22.37
N GLN A 417 -41.65 171.45 21.29
CA GLN A 417 -41.48 170.25 20.47
C GLN A 417 -40.09 170.20 19.82
N ASN A 418 -39.53 171.34 19.42
CA ASN A 418 -38.18 171.39 18.87
C ASN A 418 -37.09 171.15 19.94
N GLU A 419 -37.27 171.66 21.16
CA GLU A 419 -36.39 171.34 22.31
C GLU A 419 -36.39 169.83 22.61
N GLU A 420 -37.55 169.19 22.60
CA GLU A 420 -37.68 167.73 22.73
C GLU A 420 -36.99 166.99 21.56
N ASN A 421 -37.17 167.45 20.32
CA ASN A 421 -36.51 166.86 19.15
C ASN A 421 -34.98 167.01 19.21
N LEU A 422 -34.48 168.14 19.71
CA LEU A 422 -33.04 168.35 19.93
C LEU A 422 -32.52 167.37 21.00
N ALA A 423 -33.20 167.29 22.14
CA ALA A 423 -32.83 166.36 23.21
C ALA A 423 -32.82 164.91 22.72
N GLN A 424 -33.85 164.51 21.94
CA GLN A 424 -33.91 163.19 21.32
C GLN A 424 -32.74 162.97 20.35
N SER A 425 -32.40 163.95 19.52
CA SER A 425 -31.27 163.83 18.58
C SER A 425 -29.90 163.76 19.29
N GLU A 426 -29.74 164.41 20.44
CA GLU A 426 -28.53 164.31 21.29
C GLU A 426 -28.42 162.95 21.96
N GLU A 427 -29.55 162.41 22.44
CA GLU A 427 -29.61 161.06 22.98
C GLU A 427 -29.33 160.01 21.90
N ASP A 428 -29.98 160.10 20.74
CA ASP A 428 -29.78 159.19 19.61
C ASP A 428 -28.31 159.20 19.13
N TYR A 429 -27.70 160.38 19.01
CA TYR A 429 -26.28 160.49 18.64
C TYR A 429 -25.36 159.85 19.69
N THR A 430 -25.63 160.07 20.97
CA THR A 430 -24.84 159.50 22.08
C THR A 430 -25.00 157.97 22.13
N GLN A 431 -26.23 157.45 21.98
CA GLN A 431 -26.49 156.02 21.91
C GLN A 431 -25.78 155.37 20.72
N VAL A 432 -25.82 155.98 19.53
CA VAL A 432 -25.14 155.45 18.33
C VAL A 432 -23.62 155.47 18.50
N LEU A 433 -23.04 156.49 19.15
CA LEU A 433 -21.62 156.52 19.51
C LEU A 433 -21.23 155.43 20.50
N GLU A 434 -22.04 155.20 21.54
CA GLU A 434 -21.79 154.15 22.53
C GLU A 434 -21.85 152.76 21.88
N GLN A 435 -22.83 152.52 21.01
CA GLN A 435 -22.94 151.27 20.26
C GLN A 435 -21.75 151.06 19.31
N LYS A 436 -21.28 152.12 18.64
CA LYS A 436 -20.05 152.05 17.82
C LYS A 436 -18.84 151.67 18.66
N GLN A 437 -18.66 152.24 19.84
CA GLN A 437 -17.56 151.90 20.75
C GLN A 437 -17.65 150.47 21.26
N LYS A 438 -18.85 149.99 21.61
CA LYS A 438 -19.08 148.59 22.02
C LYS A 438 -18.71 147.61 20.91
N VAL A 439 -19.15 147.85 19.68
CA VAL A 439 -18.82 147.00 18.52
C VAL A 439 -17.31 147.05 18.20
N ALA A 440 -16.67 148.21 18.31
CA ALA A 440 -15.22 148.34 18.11
C ALA A 440 -14.42 147.53 19.17
N ALA A 441 -14.81 147.60 20.44
CA ALA A 441 -14.18 146.83 21.51
C ALA A 441 -14.40 145.32 21.35
N ALA A 442 -15.61 144.90 20.92
CA ALA A 442 -15.92 143.50 20.63
C ALA A 442 -15.09 142.97 19.44
N LEU A 443 -14.93 143.77 18.38
CA LEU A 443 -14.07 143.43 17.24
C LEU A 443 -12.61 143.24 17.66
N GLU A 444 -12.08 144.15 18.49
CA GLU A 444 -10.69 144.06 18.94
C GLU A 444 -10.45 142.86 19.88
N SER A 445 -11.40 142.56 20.77
CA SER A 445 -11.37 141.36 21.60
C SER A 445 -11.42 140.08 20.75
N ASN A 446 -12.28 140.05 19.72
CA ASN A 446 -12.42 138.90 18.84
C ASN A 446 -11.18 138.70 17.94
N LYS A 447 -10.52 139.78 17.50
CA LYS A 447 -9.23 139.69 16.79
C LYS A 447 -8.12 139.07 17.64
N LYS A 448 -8.03 139.43 18.94
CA LYS A 448 -7.08 138.79 19.87
C LYS A 448 -7.38 137.31 20.09
N GLU A 449 -8.66 136.96 20.18
CA GLU A 449 -9.09 135.55 20.26
C GLU A 449 -8.77 134.78 18.97
N GLN A 450 -8.95 135.41 17.80
CA GLN A 450 -8.60 134.87 16.49
C GLN A 450 -7.10 134.58 16.36
N GLU A 451 -6.23 135.49 16.80
CA GLU A 451 -4.77 135.28 16.84
C GLU A 451 -4.38 134.10 17.72
N ALA A 452 -4.96 133.99 18.92
CA ALA A 452 -4.71 132.86 19.83
C ALA A 452 -5.22 131.52 19.24
N LEU A 453 -6.34 131.52 18.53
CA LEU A 453 -6.86 130.34 17.84
C LEU A 453 -6.03 129.98 16.60
N PHE A 454 -5.45 130.95 15.91
CA PHE A 454 -4.52 130.71 14.80
C PHE A 454 -3.27 129.96 15.28
N GLU A 455 -2.65 130.40 16.39
CA GLU A 455 -1.50 129.70 16.97
C GLU A 455 -1.85 128.26 17.41
N LYS A 456 -3.03 128.05 17.98
CA LYS A 456 -3.51 126.71 18.36
C LYS A 456 -3.75 125.82 17.14
N LYS A 457 -4.30 126.39 16.06
CA LYS A 457 -4.50 125.70 14.79
C LYS A 457 -3.17 125.28 14.16
N GLU A 458 -2.19 126.17 14.10
CA GLU A 458 -0.85 125.85 13.58
C GLU A 458 -0.18 124.74 14.39
N LYS A 459 -0.21 124.82 15.73
CA LYS A 459 0.34 123.76 16.60
C LYS A 459 -0.37 122.41 16.42
N ALA A 460 -1.69 122.42 16.28
CA ALA A 460 -2.45 121.20 16.01
C ALA A 460 -2.12 120.61 14.62
N GLN A 461 -1.90 121.46 13.61
CA GLN A 461 -1.47 121.06 12.27
C GLN A 461 -0.06 120.45 12.27
N GLU A 462 0.90 121.06 12.97
CA GLU A 462 2.26 120.54 13.13
C GLU A 462 2.24 119.17 13.83
N ASN A 463 1.45 119.04 14.91
CA ASN A 463 1.30 117.78 15.62
C ASN A 463 0.68 116.68 14.73
N LEU A 464 -0.36 117.01 13.95
CA LEU A 464 -0.96 116.07 12.99
C LEU A 464 0.04 115.63 11.92
N GLN A 465 0.87 116.53 11.39
CA GLN A 465 1.90 116.18 10.42
C GLN A 465 3.00 115.28 11.03
N LEU A 466 3.39 115.55 12.28
CA LEU A 466 4.41 114.75 12.97
C LEU A 466 3.90 113.34 13.25
N VAL A 467 2.72 113.22 13.86
CA VAL A 467 2.10 111.91 14.15
C VAL A 467 1.72 111.19 12.85
N GLY A 468 1.31 111.91 11.81
CA GLY A 468 1.05 111.35 10.48
C GLY A 468 2.30 110.71 9.86
N LYS A 469 3.46 111.38 9.91
CA LYS A 469 4.74 110.79 9.45
C LYS A 469 5.16 109.59 10.30
N GLU A 470 4.95 109.65 11.62
CA GLU A 470 5.18 108.50 12.51
C GLU A 470 4.31 107.30 12.10
N CYS A 471 3.03 107.53 11.77
CA CYS A 471 2.13 106.50 11.25
C CYS A 471 2.61 105.92 9.91
N GLU A 472 2.92 106.76 8.92
CA GLU A 472 3.38 106.31 7.59
C GLU A 472 4.66 105.47 7.68
N THR A 473 5.61 105.88 8.52
CA THR A 473 6.88 105.17 8.71
C THR A 473 6.72 103.87 9.48
N THR A 474 5.91 103.85 10.54
CA THR A 474 5.73 102.67 11.39
C THR A 474 4.87 101.60 10.74
N LEU A 475 3.81 102.03 10.03
CA LEU A 475 2.88 101.12 9.35
C LEU A 475 3.32 100.79 7.91
N ALA A 476 4.30 101.52 7.37
CA ALA A 476 4.71 101.44 5.97
C ALA A 476 3.54 101.60 4.98
N ILE A 477 2.60 102.49 5.31
CA ILE A 477 1.44 102.83 4.47
C ILE A 477 1.48 104.32 4.10
N SER A 478 0.80 104.67 3.03
CA SER A 478 0.40 106.07 2.78
C SER A 478 -0.92 106.34 3.49
N ILE A 479 -0.92 107.18 4.53
CA ILE A 479 -2.16 107.51 5.28
C ILE A 479 -3.18 108.29 4.43
N THR A 480 -2.79 108.75 3.24
CA THR A 480 -3.67 109.39 2.26
C THR A 480 -4.40 108.39 1.36
N GLU A 481 -3.85 107.18 1.21
CA GLU A 481 -4.40 106.12 0.35
C GLU A 481 -5.11 105.04 1.17
N ILE A 482 -4.61 104.77 2.38
CA ILE A 482 -5.08 103.71 3.26
C ILE A 482 -5.36 104.31 4.62
N ASP A 483 -6.60 104.17 5.06
CA ASP A 483 -7.00 104.51 6.43
C ASP A 483 -6.23 103.63 7.43
N PRO A 484 -5.47 104.22 8.38
CA PRO A 484 -4.67 103.47 9.34
C PRO A 484 -5.45 102.45 10.17
N ASN A 485 -6.72 102.73 10.50
CA ASN A 485 -7.57 101.77 11.21
C ASN A 485 -7.92 100.55 10.35
N THR A 486 -8.22 100.78 9.08
CA THR A 486 -8.50 99.71 8.12
C THR A 486 -7.27 98.80 7.95
N TYR A 487 -6.07 99.37 7.92
CA TYR A 487 -4.82 98.59 7.90
C TYR A 487 -4.62 97.77 9.18
N LEU A 488 -4.85 98.37 10.36
CA LEU A 488 -4.76 97.66 11.64
C LEU A 488 -5.77 96.51 11.74
N GLN A 489 -6.99 96.67 11.22
CA GLN A 489 -7.97 95.58 11.17
C GLN A 489 -7.48 94.40 10.33
N GLN A 490 -6.94 94.67 9.14
CA GLN A 490 -6.39 93.61 8.30
C GLN A 490 -5.17 92.92 8.94
N TRP A 491 -4.32 93.68 9.63
CA TRP A 491 -3.20 93.13 10.39
C TRP A 491 -3.71 92.24 11.54
N ARG A 492 -4.71 92.69 12.31
CA ARG A 492 -5.33 91.93 13.39
C ARG A 492 -5.93 90.61 12.90
N GLU A 493 -6.68 90.63 11.80
CA GLU A 493 -7.28 89.41 11.22
C GLU A 493 -6.22 88.39 10.75
N LYS A 494 -5.13 88.86 10.15
CA LYS A 494 -4.01 87.99 9.76
C LYS A 494 -3.34 87.36 10.99
N LEU A 495 -3.15 88.14 12.04
CA LEU A 495 -2.48 87.72 13.26
C LEU A 495 -3.33 86.73 14.07
N GLU A 496 -4.65 86.92 14.14
CA GLU A 496 -5.57 85.96 14.76
C GLU A 496 -5.60 84.61 14.01
N LYS A 497 -5.62 84.63 12.67
CA LYS A 497 -5.49 83.39 11.88
C LYS A 497 -4.18 82.66 12.16
N ALA A 498 -3.08 83.38 12.27
CA ALA A 498 -1.78 82.79 12.61
C ALA A 498 -1.79 82.17 14.02
N LYS A 499 -2.39 82.84 15.01
CA LYS A 499 -2.58 82.32 16.37
C LYS A 499 -3.45 81.06 16.40
N GLU A 500 -4.55 81.02 15.64
CA GLU A 500 -5.41 79.83 15.55
C GLU A 500 -4.66 78.63 14.99
N VAL A 501 -3.84 78.83 13.94
CA VAL A 501 -2.99 77.77 13.36
C VAL A 501 -2.01 77.25 14.40
N ILE A 502 -1.31 78.14 15.13
CA ILE A 502 -0.35 77.75 16.17
C ILE A 502 -1.04 77.01 17.32
N THR A 503 -2.19 77.50 17.79
CA THR A 503 -2.93 76.87 18.91
C THR A 503 -3.44 75.49 18.52
N THR A 504 -3.86 75.33 17.26
CA THR A 504 -4.28 74.03 16.72
C THR A 504 -3.09 73.08 16.60
N ALA A 505 -1.92 73.58 16.18
CA ALA A 505 -0.67 72.83 16.14
C ALA A 505 -0.21 72.36 17.53
N GLU A 506 -0.25 73.24 18.54
CA GLU A 506 0.11 72.91 19.93
C GLU A 506 -0.82 71.84 20.52
N LYS A 507 -2.13 71.93 20.28
CA LYS A 507 -3.09 70.88 20.69
C LYS A 507 -2.83 69.55 19.99
N SER A 508 -2.50 69.60 18.70
CA SER A 508 -2.25 68.40 17.89
C SER A 508 -0.92 67.72 18.23
N ARG A 509 0.04 68.46 18.83
CA ARG A 509 1.30 67.91 19.34
C ARG A 509 1.18 67.24 20.71
N LEU A 510 0.15 67.61 21.50
CA LEU A 510 -0.11 67.05 22.83
C LEU A 510 -0.95 65.75 22.79
N LEU A 511 -1.61 65.49 21.67
CA LEU A 511 -2.30 64.24 21.34
C LEU A 511 -1.33 63.30 20.63
#